data_AF-A0AAP3E0R7-F1
#
_entry.id   AF-A0AAP3E0R7-F1
#
_cell.length_a   1.000
_cell.length_b   1.000
_cell.length_c   1.000
_cell.angle_alpha   90.00
_cell.angle_beta   90.00
_cell.angle_gamma   90.00
#
_symmetry.space_group_name_H-M   'P 1'
#
loop_
_entity.id
_entity.type
_entity.pdbx_description
1 polymer ?
#
loop_
_entity_poly.entity_id
_entity_poly.type
_entity_poly.pdbx_seq_one_letter_code
_entity_poly.pdbx_strand_id
1 'polypeptide(L)'
;MTEAAGKSYDGLPGAFRFAFSRSNSWLFKLYVAVALVLAGLVTIIFVFALIVLIADTVDASDGSISLLRSFFVLVGLLVVLPILAPVLFVARRHRREIGDDTGYDRRLASTGFLFIFAVYLGLVVSTPPEQQTSVDGALGPVLEVLYGLPSIVGLVPPVVAVLVIYGTHRLSR
;
A
#
# COMPACT_ATOMS: atom_id res chain seq x y z
N MET A 1 -14.88 18.44 39.56
CA MET A 1 -15.52 18.42 38.22
C MET A 1 -15.26 19.81 37.65
N THR A 2 -14.57 20.08 36.56
CA THR A 2 -14.33 19.37 35.28
C THR A 2 -13.26 20.23 34.56
N GLU A 3 -12.14 19.71 34.07
CA GLU A 3 -11.86 19.64 32.63
C GLU A 3 -10.59 18.76 32.42
N ALA A 4 -10.80 17.46 32.22
CA ALA A 4 -9.81 16.56 31.65
C ALA A 4 -10.32 16.07 30.29
N ALA A 5 -10.89 16.96 29.49
CA ALA A 5 -11.45 16.66 28.18
C ALA A 5 -10.49 17.12 27.08
N GLY A 6 -9.95 16.14 26.34
CA GLY A 6 -9.30 16.41 25.06
C GLY A 6 -7.78 16.27 25.03
N LYS A 7 -7.20 15.17 25.53
CA LYS A 7 -6.01 14.65 24.83
C LYS A 7 -6.51 14.24 23.44
N SER A 8 -6.39 15.18 22.51
CA SER A 8 -6.78 15.03 21.11
C SER A 8 -6.19 13.72 20.61
N TYR A 9 -7.05 12.78 20.25
CA TYR A 9 -6.68 11.56 19.55
C TYR A 9 -6.20 12.01 18.18
N ASP A 10 -4.94 12.43 18.12
CA ASP A 10 -4.29 12.86 16.88
C ASP A 10 -4.08 11.57 16.08
N GLY A 11 -5.10 11.23 15.30
CA GLY A 11 -5.23 9.95 14.61
C GLY A 11 -4.15 9.76 13.54
N LEU A 12 -4.38 8.81 12.64
CA LEU A 12 -3.52 8.57 11.48
C LEU A 12 -3.03 9.86 10.77
N PRO A 13 -3.86 10.91 10.57
CA PRO A 13 -3.44 12.17 9.93
C PRO A 13 -2.35 12.93 10.70
N GLY A 14 -2.37 12.90 12.04
CA GLY A 14 -1.35 13.52 12.88
C GLY A 14 0.00 12.81 12.77
N ALA A 15 0.01 11.49 12.56
CA ALA A 15 1.23 10.73 12.33
C ALA A 15 1.91 11.09 11.00
N PHE A 16 1.14 11.32 9.92
CA PHE A 16 1.68 11.76 8.62
C PHE A 16 2.32 13.14 8.71
N ARG A 17 1.62 14.12 9.30
CA ARG A 17 2.14 15.48 9.48
C ARG A 17 3.41 15.51 10.32
N PHE A 18 3.46 14.73 11.40
CA PHE A 18 4.63 14.63 12.27
C PHE A 18 5.83 13.96 11.58
N ALA A 19 5.61 12.88 10.83
CA ALA A 19 6.68 12.20 10.09
C ALA A 19 7.26 13.08 8.97
N PHE A 20 6.39 13.82 8.27
CA PHE A 20 6.80 14.72 7.19
C PHE A 20 7.61 15.93 7.70
N SER A 21 7.26 16.47 8.87
CA SER A 21 7.95 17.65 9.41
C SER A 21 9.31 17.33 10.04
N ARG A 22 9.48 16.12 10.62
CA ARG A 22 10.70 15.74 11.33
C ARG A 22 11.78 15.08 10.47
N SER A 23 11.43 14.46 9.34
CA SER A 23 12.44 13.81 8.48
C SER A 23 13.24 14.82 7.67
N ASN A 24 14.55 14.61 7.55
CA ASN A 24 15.43 15.37 6.66
C ASN A 24 15.58 14.75 5.24
N SER A 25 14.99 13.58 4.99
CA SER A 25 15.10 12.88 3.70
C SER A 25 14.05 13.35 2.68
N TRP A 26 14.48 13.95 1.57
CA TRP A 26 13.57 14.35 0.49
C TRP A 26 12.87 13.15 -0.16
N LEU A 27 13.57 12.01 -0.28
CA LEU A 27 12.99 10.77 -0.80
C LEU A 27 11.85 10.26 0.10
N PHE A 28 12.02 10.34 1.41
CA PHE A 28 10.97 9.96 2.35
C PHE A 28 9.79 10.94 2.31
N LYS A 29 10.04 12.24 2.21
CA LYS A 29 8.97 13.24 2.03
C LYS A 29 8.15 12.99 0.75
N LEU A 30 8.83 12.74 -0.37
CA LEU A 30 8.18 12.38 -1.62
C LEU A 30 7.36 11.09 -1.47
N TYR A 31 7.94 10.06 -0.83
CA TYR A 31 7.24 8.82 -0.54
C TYR A 31 5.98 9.04 0.29
N VAL A 32 6.04 9.85 1.36
CA VAL A 32 4.87 10.16 2.20
C VAL A 32 3.75 10.78 1.38
N ALA A 33 4.07 11.73 0.49
CA ALA A 33 3.08 12.35 -0.38
C ALA A 33 2.44 11.33 -1.33
N VAL A 34 3.28 10.50 -2.00
CA VAL A 34 2.81 9.45 -2.90
C VAL A 34 1.97 8.40 -2.15
N ALA A 35 2.42 7.96 -0.98
CA ALA A 35 1.72 6.99 -0.15
C ALA A 35 0.36 7.51 0.32
N LEU A 36 0.26 8.79 0.68
CA LEU A 36 -1.00 9.40 1.07
C LEU A 36 -1.99 9.42 -0.11
N VAL A 37 -1.53 9.85 -1.29
CA VAL A 37 -2.37 9.88 -2.50
C VAL A 37 -2.81 8.48 -2.90
N LEU A 38 -1.88 7.52 -2.95
CA LEU A 38 -2.19 6.13 -3.33
C LEU A 38 -3.09 5.45 -2.31
N ALA A 39 -2.82 5.57 -1.01
CA ALA A 39 -3.69 5.00 0.01
C ALA A 39 -5.09 5.60 -0.04
N GLY A 40 -5.20 6.92 -0.27
CA GLY A 40 -6.48 7.60 -0.48
C GLY A 40 -7.22 7.07 -1.71
N LEU A 41 -6.55 7.01 -2.86
CA LEU A 41 -7.13 6.50 -4.11
C LEU A 41 -7.58 5.05 -3.99
N VAL A 42 -6.73 4.17 -3.44
CA VAL A 42 -7.07 2.75 -3.21
C VAL A 42 -8.26 2.66 -2.25
N THR A 43 -8.28 3.43 -1.17
CA THR A 43 -9.43 3.45 -0.25
C THR A 43 -10.72 3.84 -0.97
N ILE A 44 -10.67 4.89 -1.79
CA ILE A 44 -11.83 5.34 -2.58
C ILE A 44 -12.29 4.23 -3.54
N ILE A 45 -11.38 3.62 -4.30
CA ILE A 45 -11.68 2.51 -5.22
C ILE A 45 -12.34 1.35 -4.47
N PHE A 46 -11.80 0.95 -3.32
CA PHE A 46 -12.38 -0.13 -2.51
C PHE A 46 -13.75 0.24 -1.94
N VAL A 47 -13.97 1.50 -1.52
CA VAL A 47 -15.29 1.96 -1.09
C VAL A 47 -16.31 1.88 -2.23
N PHE A 48 -15.97 2.36 -3.43
CA PHE A 48 -16.85 2.27 -4.59
C PHE A 48 -17.12 0.83 -5.01
N ALA A 49 -16.08 0.00 -5.06
CA ALA A 49 -16.22 -1.41 -5.37
C ALA A 49 -17.08 -2.16 -4.33
N LEU A 50 -16.99 -1.78 -3.05
CA LEU A 50 -17.87 -2.31 -2.01
C LEU A 50 -19.33 -1.86 -2.23
N ILE A 51 -19.56 -0.61 -2.63
CA ILE A 51 -20.91 -0.11 -2.97
C ILE A 51 -21.48 -0.90 -4.15
N VAL A 52 -20.72 -1.11 -5.22
CA VAL A 52 -21.13 -1.92 -6.38
C VAL A 52 -21.42 -3.36 -5.96
N LEU A 53 -20.52 -3.97 -5.17
CA LEU A 53 -20.71 -5.31 -4.64
C LEU A 53 -22.00 -5.44 -3.81
N ILE A 54 -22.37 -4.39 -3.05
CA ILE A 54 -23.64 -4.37 -2.31
C ILE A 54 -24.83 -4.21 -3.28
N ALA A 55 -24.72 -3.33 -4.27
CA ALA A 55 -25.78 -3.09 -5.26
C ALA A 55 -26.12 -4.36 -6.05
N ASP A 56 -25.11 -5.09 -6.55
CA ASP A 56 -25.29 -6.34 -7.31
C ASP A 56 -25.95 -7.45 -6.48
N THR A 57 -25.87 -7.34 -5.16
CA THR A 57 -26.41 -8.33 -4.23
C THR A 57 -27.83 -8.05 -3.75
N VAL A 58 -28.41 -6.90 -4.10
CA VAL A 58 -29.85 -6.63 -3.87
C VAL A 58 -30.71 -7.55 -4.75
N ASP A 59 -30.18 -7.98 -5.91
CA ASP A 59 -30.83 -8.92 -6.83
C ASP A 59 -30.50 -10.39 -6.56
N ALA A 60 -29.50 -10.70 -5.73
CA ALA A 60 -29.01 -12.07 -5.48
C ALA A 60 -29.39 -12.55 -4.06
N SER A 61 -30.45 -13.36 -3.95
CA SER A 61 -31.05 -13.81 -2.68
C SER A 61 -30.35 -15.02 -2.00
N ASP A 62 -29.02 -15.17 -2.10
CA ASP A 62 -28.34 -16.39 -1.62
C ASP A 62 -27.24 -16.14 -0.56
N GLY A 63 -27.16 -17.01 0.45
CA GLY A 63 -26.41 -16.82 1.71
C GLY A 63 -24.87 -16.90 1.60
N SER A 64 -24.33 -17.16 0.42
CA SER A 64 -22.89 -17.27 0.12
C SER A 64 -22.15 -15.92 0.05
N ILE A 65 -22.89 -14.81 0.02
CA ILE A 65 -22.36 -13.47 -0.28
C ILE A 65 -21.57 -12.85 0.89
N SER A 66 -21.81 -13.29 2.14
CA SER A 66 -21.14 -12.70 3.31
C SER A 66 -19.63 -12.96 3.35
N LEU A 67 -19.14 -14.11 2.88
CA LEU A 67 -17.71 -14.45 2.89
C LEU A 67 -16.93 -13.58 1.87
N LEU A 68 -17.46 -13.41 0.65
CA LEU A 68 -16.85 -12.60 -0.40
C LEU A 68 -16.70 -11.13 0.03
N ARG A 69 -17.70 -10.58 0.73
CA ARG A 69 -17.69 -9.18 1.22
C ARG A 69 -16.59 -8.94 2.26
N SER A 70 -16.41 -9.85 3.23
CA SER A 70 -15.34 -9.72 4.22
C SER A 70 -13.95 -9.90 3.60
N PHE A 71 -13.80 -10.80 2.62
CA PHE A 71 -12.55 -10.98 1.88
C PHE A 71 -12.14 -9.72 1.12
N PHE A 72 -13.11 -9.02 0.52
CA PHE A 72 -12.86 -7.77 -0.20
C PHE A 72 -12.19 -6.70 0.68
N VAL A 73 -12.67 -6.52 1.92
CA VAL A 73 -12.07 -5.60 2.89
C VAL A 73 -10.65 -6.02 3.26
N LEU A 74 -10.41 -7.33 3.42
CA LEU A 74 -9.07 -7.86 3.71
C LEU A 74 -8.09 -7.57 2.57
N VAL A 75 -8.49 -7.70 1.32
CA VAL A 75 -7.64 -7.38 0.16
C VAL A 75 -7.29 -5.89 0.14
N GLY A 76 -8.26 -5.01 0.40
CA GLY A 76 -8.02 -3.57 0.48
C GLY A 76 -7.03 -3.23 1.59
N LEU A 77 -7.19 -3.84 2.76
CA LEU A 77 -6.28 -3.67 3.89
C LEU A 77 -4.88 -4.21 3.58
N LEU A 78 -4.78 -5.36 2.91
CA LEU A 78 -3.52 -5.98 2.50
C LEU A 78 -2.70 -5.07 1.58
N VAL A 79 -3.35 -4.24 0.76
CA VAL A 79 -2.68 -3.27 -0.12
C VAL A 79 -2.35 -1.99 0.62
N VAL A 80 -3.28 -1.45 1.42
CA VAL A 80 -3.11 -0.17 2.10
C VAL A 80 -2.05 -0.25 3.21
N LEU A 81 -2.03 -1.33 4.01
CA LEU A 81 -1.13 -1.44 5.15
C LEU A 81 0.35 -1.35 4.76
N PRO A 82 0.87 -2.09 3.75
CA PRO A 82 2.27 -1.98 3.36
C PRO A 82 2.63 -0.62 2.74
N ILE A 83 1.68 0.08 2.10
CA ILE A 83 1.89 1.46 1.62
C ILE A 83 2.10 2.39 2.83
N LEU A 84 1.42 2.16 3.93
CA LEU A 84 1.54 3.00 5.12
C LEU A 84 2.67 2.56 6.07
N ALA A 85 3.10 1.30 6.01
CA ALA A 85 4.04 0.72 6.96
C ALA A 85 5.37 1.49 7.07
N PRO A 86 6.06 1.88 5.97
CA PRO A 86 7.27 2.69 6.07
C PRO A 86 7.05 4.04 6.77
N VAL A 87 5.91 4.69 6.51
CA VAL A 87 5.57 5.97 7.16
C VAL A 87 5.39 5.77 8.66
N LEU A 88 4.65 4.74 9.06
CA LEU A 88 4.38 4.44 10.47
C LEU A 88 5.66 4.02 11.22
N PHE A 89 6.55 3.26 10.59
CA PHE A 89 7.82 2.86 11.19
C PHE A 89 8.75 4.05 11.41
N VAL A 90 8.86 4.97 10.44
CA VAL A 90 9.65 6.20 10.59
C VAL A 90 9.03 7.11 11.66
N ALA A 91 7.71 7.31 11.63
CA ALA A 91 7.01 8.11 12.65
C ALA A 91 7.23 7.57 14.06
N ARG A 92 7.13 6.24 14.24
CA ARG A 92 7.36 5.57 15.52
C ARG A 92 8.79 5.73 16.01
N ARG A 93 9.79 5.67 15.11
CA ARG A 93 11.20 5.87 15.47
C ARG A 93 11.45 7.28 15.98
N HIS A 94 10.97 8.29 15.27
CA HIS A 94 11.10 9.70 15.65
C HIS A 94 10.36 10.01 16.97
N ARG A 95 9.18 9.42 17.20
CA ARG A 95 8.45 9.54 18.48
C ARG A 95 9.20 8.92 19.67
N ARG A 96 10.14 8.01 19.43
CA ARG A 96 10.96 7.39 20.47
C ARG A 96 12.31 8.08 20.67
N GLU A 97 12.56 9.21 20.00
CA GLU A 97 13.79 10.00 20.10
C GLU A 97 15.07 9.23 19.76
N ILE A 98 14.98 8.17 18.93
CA ILE A 98 16.12 7.30 18.52
C ILE A 98 17.02 7.98 17.47
N GLY A 99 17.15 9.31 17.54
CA GLY A 99 17.94 10.13 16.62
C GLY A 99 17.34 10.31 15.22
N ASP A 100 17.84 11.33 14.54
CA ASP A 100 17.52 11.66 13.15
C ASP A 100 18.49 10.90 12.23
N ASP A 101 18.00 9.81 11.64
CA ASP A 101 18.79 8.94 10.76
C ASP A 101 18.20 9.01 9.35
N THR A 102 18.72 9.96 8.57
CA THR A 102 18.32 10.16 7.18
C THR A 102 18.56 8.89 6.33
N GLY A 103 19.52 8.05 6.71
CA GLY A 103 19.82 6.78 6.04
C GLY A 103 18.70 5.77 6.22
N TYR A 104 18.19 5.63 7.44
CA TYR A 104 17.03 4.78 7.74
C TYR A 104 15.78 5.24 6.99
N ASP A 105 15.48 6.54 7.04
CA ASP A 105 14.30 7.11 6.36
C ASP A 105 14.35 6.86 4.85
N ARG A 106 15.53 7.03 4.25
CA ARG A 106 15.75 6.78 2.82
C ARG A 106 15.62 5.30 2.46
N ARG A 107 16.18 4.39 3.26
CA ARG A 107 16.05 2.94 3.05
C ARG A 107 14.59 2.52 3.10
N LEU A 108 13.85 2.97 4.11
CA LEU A 108 12.45 2.59 4.26
C LEU A 108 11.57 3.17 3.14
N ALA A 109 11.81 4.42 2.74
CA ALA A 109 11.16 5.02 1.56
C ALA A 109 11.42 4.19 0.29
N SER A 110 12.67 3.75 0.06
CA SER A 110 13.01 2.94 -1.11
C SER A 110 12.27 1.60 -1.13
N THR A 111 12.12 0.95 0.03
CA THR A 111 11.33 -0.29 0.13
C THR A 111 9.84 -0.05 -0.08
N GLY A 112 9.33 1.12 0.32
CA GLY A 112 7.96 1.52 0.06
C GLY A 112 7.69 1.73 -1.44
N PHE A 113 8.59 2.40 -2.16
CA PHE A 113 8.51 2.52 -3.62
C PHE A 113 8.64 1.17 -4.32
N LEU A 114 9.52 0.30 -3.83
CA LEU A 114 9.63 -1.08 -4.32
C LEU A 114 8.30 -1.83 -4.16
N PHE A 115 7.59 -1.68 -3.04
CA PHE A 115 6.26 -2.27 -2.87
C PHE A 115 5.25 -1.76 -3.89
N ILE A 116 5.20 -0.44 -4.12
CA ILE A 116 4.30 0.15 -5.14
C ILE A 116 4.61 -0.42 -6.52
N PHE A 117 5.89 -0.49 -6.90
CA PHE A 117 6.32 -1.09 -8.15
C PHE A 117 5.97 -2.59 -8.24
N ALA A 118 6.13 -3.32 -7.15
CA ALA A 118 5.80 -4.73 -7.08
C ALA A 118 4.29 -4.99 -7.23
N VAL A 119 3.44 -4.14 -6.65
CA VAL A 119 1.99 -4.18 -6.88
C VAL A 119 1.68 -3.91 -8.35
N TYR A 120 2.32 -2.92 -8.97
CA TYR A 120 2.14 -2.66 -10.39
C TYR A 120 2.53 -3.87 -11.26
N LEU A 121 3.68 -4.51 -10.99
CA LEU A 121 4.07 -5.74 -11.69
C LEU A 121 3.05 -6.87 -11.49
N GLY A 122 2.55 -7.04 -10.26
CA GLY A 122 1.50 -8.02 -9.98
C GLY A 122 0.24 -7.79 -10.80
N LEU A 123 -0.18 -6.52 -10.92
CA LEU A 123 -1.32 -6.13 -11.75
C LEU A 123 -1.08 -6.43 -13.23
N VAL A 124 0.11 -6.13 -13.75
CA VAL A 124 0.49 -6.44 -15.15
C VAL A 124 0.43 -7.94 -15.41
N VAL A 125 1.01 -8.77 -14.53
CA VAL A 125 0.95 -10.24 -14.65
C VAL A 125 -0.48 -10.77 -14.58
N SER A 126 -1.36 -10.13 -13.81
CA SER A 126 -2.76 -10.53 -13.68
C SER A 126 -3.69 -9.97 -14.78
N THR A 127 -3.16 -9.30 -15.81
CA THR A 127 -3.98 -8.63 -16.84
C THR A 127 -4.71 -9.66 -17.71
N PRO A 128 -6.05 -9.63 -17.76
CA PRO A 128 -6.84 -10.52 -18.62
C PRO A 128 -6.49 -10.34 -20.11
N PRO A 129 -6.57 -11.40 -20.95
CA PRO A 129 -6.21 -11.33 -22.36
C PRO A 129 -6.93 -10.21 -23.14
N GLU A 130 -8.20 -9.94 -22.81
CA GLU A 130 -8.98 -8.86 -23.47
C GLU A 130 -8.45 -7.45 -23.17
N GLN A 131 -7.62 -7.30 -22.13
CA GLN A 131 -7.06 -6.03 -21.66
C GLN A 131 -5.56 -5.89 -21.94
N GLN A 132 -4.94 -6.92 -22.53
CA GLN A 132 -3.53 -6.89 -22.90
C GLN A 132 -3.33 -6.02 -24.14
N THR A 133 -2.30 -5.18 -24.10
CA THR A 133 -1.91 -4.33 -25.23
C THR A 133 -0.55 -4.75 -25.76
N SER A 134 -0.45 -4.94 -27.08
CA SER A 134 0.84 -5.16 -27.72
C SER A 134 1.63 -3.84 -27.71
N VAL A 135 2.84 -3.89 -27.16
CA VAL A 135 3.75 -2.74 -27.14
C VAL A 135 4.92 -3.04 -28.06
N ASP A 136 5.09 -2.19 -29.07
CA ASP A 136 6.23 -2.28 -29.98
C ASP A 136 7.51 -1.73 -29.32
N GLY A 137 8.66 -2.30 -29.71
CA GLY A 137 9.98 -1.85 -29.26
C GLY A 137 10.54 -2.66 -28.08
N ALA A 138 11.48 -2.05 -27.34
CA ALA A 138 12.31 -2.76 -26.37
C ALA A 138 11.56 -3.37 -25.17
N LEU A 139 10.36 -2.89 -24.86
CA LEU A 139 9.53 -3.40 -23.75
C LEU A 139 8.58 -4.52 -24.18
N GLY A 140 8.37 -4.73 -25.48
CA GLY A 140 7.47 -5.77 -25.99
C GLY A 140 7.80 -7.18 -25.47
N PRO A 141 9.06 -7.64 -25.57
CA PRO A 141 9.45 -8.95 -25.06
C PRO A 141 9.26 -9.10 -23.54
N VAL A 142 9.44 -8.02 -22.78
CA VAL A 142 9.25 -8.04 -21.32
C VAL A 142 7.77 -8.22 -20.99
N LEU A 143 6.88 -7.50 -21.67
CA LEU A 143 5.45 -7.62 -21.46
C LEU A 143 4.90 -8.97 -21.92
N GLU A 144 5.41 -9.52 -23.03
CA GLU A 144 5.04 -10.86 -23.50
C GLU A 144 5.37 -11.93 -22.44
N VAL A 145 6.56 -11.86 -21.84
CA VAL A 145 6.93 -12.73 -20.73
C VAL A 145 6.01 -12.53 -19.53
N LEU A 146 5.71 -11.28 -19.14
CA LEU A 146 4.86 -11.00 -17.99
C LEU A 146 3.41 -11.47 -18.19
N TYR A 147 2.85 -11.29 -19.38
CA TYR A 147 1.51 -11.74 -19.74
C TYR A 147 1.41 -13.25 -19.93
N GLY A 148 2.50 -13.92 -20.29
CA GLY A 148 2.58 -15.38 -20.39
C GLY A 148 2.64 -16.10 -19.03
N LEU A 149 2.87 -15.37 -17.92
CA LEU A 149 2.93 -15.97 -16.59
C LEU A 149 1.52 -16.31 -16.06
N PRO A 150 1.37 -17.39 -15.25
CA PRO A 150 0.13 -17.64 -14.54
C PRO A 150 -0.24 -16.46 -13.63
N SER A 151 -1.50 -16.01 -13.67
CA SER A 151 -1.97 -14.84 -12.92
C SER A 151 -1.66 -14.90 -11.42
N ILE A 152 -1.67 -16.11 -10.82
CA ILE A 152 -1.36 -16.33 -9.40
C ILE A 152 0.08 -15.92 -9.04
N VAL A 153 1.02 -15.99 -9.99
CA VAL A 153 2.42 -15.57 -9.80
C VAL A 153 2.51 -14.05 -9.60
N GLY A 154 1.51 -13.28 -10.05
CA GLY A 154 1.41 -11.84 -9.81
C GLY A 154 1.37 -11.46 -8.32
N LEU A 155 1.04 -12.38 -7.41
CA LEU A 155 1.10 -12.14 -5.96
C LEU A 155 2.52 -12.21 -5.38
N VAL A 156 3.46 -12.85 -6.08
CA VAL A 156 4.82 -13.07 -5.57
C VAL A 156 5.56 -11.75 -5.37
N PRO A 157 5.61 -10.81 -6.33
CA PRO A 157 6.36 -9.56 -6.15
C PRO A 157 5.89 -8.74 -4.94
N PRO A 158 4.57 -8.47 -4.75
CA PRO A 158 4.10 -7.73 -3.58
C PRO A 158 4.45 -8.39 -2.25
N VAL A 159 4.33 -9.71 -2.15
CA VAL A 159 4.66 -10.47 -0.93
C VAL A 159 6.14 -10.36 -0.61
N VAL A 160 7.01 -10.52 -1.60
CA VAL A 160 8.46 -10.33 -1.44
C VAL A 160 8.78 -8.91 -1.00
N ALA A 161 8.13 -7.90 -1.58
CA ALA A 161 8.36 -6.50 -1.19
C ALA A 161 7.95 -6.21 0.26
N VAL A 162 6.85 -6.79 0.77
CA VAL A 162 6.47 -6.70 2.19
C VAL A 162 7.56 -7.30 3.09
N LEU A 163 8.11 -8.46 2.73
CA LEU A 163 9.21 -9.08 3.47
C LEU A 163 10.46 -8.20 3.46
N VAL A 164 10.76 -7.54 2.34
CA VAL A 164 11.88 -6.59 2.23
C VAL A 164 11.66 -5.36 3.11
N ILE A 165 10.45 -4.79 3.17
CA ILE A 165 10.11 -3.69 4.09
C ILE A 165 10.37 -4.13 5.53
N TYR A 166 9.82 -5.28 5.94
CA TYR A 166 9.96 -5.79 7.30
C TYR A 166 11.42 -6.10 7.65
N GLY A 167 12.14 -6.77 6.73
CA GLY A 167 13.56 -7.09 6.89
C GLY A 167 14.42 -5.83 7.03
N THR A 168 14.19 -4.83 6.20
CA THR A 168 14.91 -3.54 6.26
C THR A 168 14.65 -2.82 7.57
N HIS A 169 13.39 -2.82 8.04
CA HIS A 169 13.04 -2.27 9.35
C HIS A 169 13.78 -3.00 10.48
N ARG A 170 13.78 -4.34 10.46
CA ARG A 170 14.37 -5.17 11.52
C ARG A 170 15.89 -5.06 11.58
N LEU A 171 16.56 -5.00 10.42
CA LEU A 171 18.02 -4.92 10.32
C LEU A 171 18.57 -3.53 10.63
N SER A 172 17.74 -2.49 10.49
CA SER A 172 18.12 -1.10 10.74
C SER A 172 17.62 -0.58 12.10
N ARG A 173 17.14 -1.48 12.96
CA ARG A 173 16.61 -1.20 14.31
C ARG A 173 17.68 -1.42 15.36
#